data_AF-A0A6C0BZ10-F1
#
_entry.id   AF-A0A6C0BZ10-F1
#
_cell.length_a   1.000
_cell.length_b   1.000
_cell.length_c   1.000
_cell.angle_alpha   90.00
_cell.angle_beta   90.00
_cell.angle_gamma   90.00
#
_symmetry.space_group_name_H-M   'P 1'
#
loop_
_entity.id
_entity.type
_entity.pdbx_description
1 polymer ?
#
loop_
_entity_poly.entity_id
_entity_poly.type
_entity_poly.pdbx_seq_one_letter_code
_entity_poly.pdbx_strand_id
1 'polypeptide(L)'
;MIIKFIKELLKQEPNTIIKVPWNVGSYGEVMKKWHDYKLKNKKVIIEEEFKYVIKTIFSFHSEDNNHIMIFFSNNKTTCLCMSKYKGRYLNIEMPVSDTLMDSDSSFVATYCPKETNEPLLK
;
A
#
# COMPACT_ATOMS: atom_id res chain seq x y z
N MET A 1 -3.87 -1.42 18.56
CA MET A 1 -3.42 -2.64 17.87
C MET A 1 -3.50 -2.40 16.36
N ILE A 2 -2.50 -2.80 15.57
CA ILE A 2 -2.42 -2.48 14.12
C ILE A 2 -3.63 -3.01 13.33
N ILE A 3 -4.17 -4.18 13.68
CA ILE A 3 -5.39 -4.71 13.03
C ILE A 3 -6.61 -3.79 13.25
N LYS A 4 -6.79 -3.24 14.45
CA LYS A 4 -7.87 -2.27 14.72
C LYS A 4 -7.68 -1.01 13.88
N PHE A 5 -6.45 -0.51 13.78
CA PHE A 5 -6.11 0.62 12.91
C PHE A 5 -6.48 0.34 11.44
N ILE A 6 -6.11 -0.85 10.93
CA ILE A 6 -6.44 -1.27 9.56
C ILE A 6 -7.94 -1.26 9.33
N LYS A 7 -8.70 -1.92 10.21
CA LYS A 7 -10.17 -2.01 10.10
C LYS A 7 -10.86 -0.66 10.15
N GLU A 8 -10.39 0.27 10.99
CA GLU A 8 -10.99 1.61 11.07
C GLU A 8 -10.67 2.45 9.84
N LEU A 9 -9.41 2.43 9.39
CA LEU A 9 -8.99 3.29 8.30
C LEU A 9 -9.55 2.84 6.95
N LEU A 10 -9.75 1.54 6.73
CA LEU A 10 -10.38 1.02 5.50
C LEU A 10 -11.88 1.34 5.39
N LYS A 11 -12.52 1.91 6.42
CA LYS A 11 -13.91 2.41 6.32
C LYS A 11 -14.01 3.74 5.59
N GLN A 12 -12.89 4.44 5.42
CA GLN A 12 -12.84 5.73 4.74
C GLN A 12 -12.53 5.53 3.26
N GLU A 13 -12.81 6.53 2.43
CA GLU A 13 -12.34 6.53 1.03
C GLU A 13 -10.82 6.67 0.96
N PRO A 14 -10.16 6.06 -0.04
CA PRO A 14 -8.72 6.21 -0.20
C PRO A 14 -8.33 7.68 -0.41
N ASN A 15 -7.22 8.08 0.20
CA ASN A 15 -6.65 9.43 0.03
C ASN A 15 -6.13 9.62 -1.40
N THR A 16 -5.50 8.59 -1.96
CA THR A 16 -4.96 8.59 -3.33
C THR A 16 -5.18 7.22 -3.96
N ILE A 17 -5.55 7.19 -5.24
CA ILE A 17 -5.51 5.98 -6.07
C ILE A 17 -4.57 6.25 -7.25
N ILE A 18 -3.56 5.39 -7.40
CA ILE A 18 -2.61 5.43 -8.51
C ILE A 18 -2.80 4.17 -9.34
N LYS A 19 -3.14 4.32 -10.62
CA LYS A 19 -3.14 3.19 -11.55
C LYS A 19 -1.70 2.72 -11.76
N VAL A 20 -1.49 1.41 -11.70
CA VAL A 20 -0.19 0.81 -12.00
C VAL A 20 -0.31 -0.02 -13.28
N PRO A 21 0.62 0.13 -14.22
CA PRO A 21 0.54 -0.54 -15.52
C PRO A 21 0.91 -2.03 -15.48
N TRP A 22 1.40 -2.55 -14.34
CA TRP A 22 1.82 -3.94 -14.22
C TRP A 22 0.88 -4.76 -13.34
N ASN A 23 0.73 -6.03 -13.70
CA ASN A 23 0.06 -7.06 -12.91
C ASN A 23 1.13 -7.92 -12.22
N VAL A 24 0.78 -8.57 -11.12
CA VAL A 24 1.70 -9.52 -10.46
C VAL A 24 1.12 -10.93 -10.48
N GLY A 25 1.99 -11.92 -10.73
CA GLY A 25 1.62 -13.33 -10.64
C GLY A 25 1.29 -13.72 -9.20
N SER A 26 2.03 -13.15 -8.24
CA SER A 26 1.78 -13.28 -6.80
C SER A 26 2.16 -12.01 -6.03
N TYR A 27 1.51 -11.76 -4.90
CA TYR A 27 1.91 -10.67 -4.00
C TYR A 27 3.28 -10.91 -3.33
N GLY A 28 3.79 -12.14 -3.37
CA GLY A 28 5.17 -12.46 -2.98
C GLY A 28 6.21 -11.66 -3.78
N GLU A 29 5.92 -11.33 -5.05
CA GLU A 29 6.81 -10.50 -5.88
C GLU A 29 6.89 -9.06 -5.37
N VAL A 30 5.75 -8.48 -4.98
CA VAL A 30 5.68 -7.14 -4.37
C VAL A 30 6.45 -7.14 -3.06
N MET A 31 6.25 -8.17 -2.24
CA MET A 31 6.94 -8.33 -0.95
C MET A 31 8.45 -8.50 -1.10
N LYS A 32 8.91 -9.24 -2.11
CA LYS A 32 10.34 -9.36 -2.43
C LYS A 32 10.93 -8.01 -2.81
N LYS A 33 10.28 -7.26 -3.70
CA LYS A 33 10.74 -5.91 -4.10
C LYS A 33 10.76 -4.94 -2.92
N TRP A 34 9.75 -5.00 -2.04
CA TRP A 34 9.72 -4.21 -0.80
C TRP A 34 10.86 -4.57 0.16
N HIS A 35 11.13 -5.87 0.34
CA HIS A 35 12.23 -6.34 1.18
C HIS A 35 13.58 -5.85 0.65
N ASP A 36 13.81 -5.99 -0.66
CA ASP A 36 15.01 -5.48 -1.33
C ASP A 36 15.16 -3.96 -1.16
N TYR A 37 14.06 -3.20 -1.25
CA TYR A 37 14.06 -1.76 -1.04
C TYR A 37 14.55 -1.35 0.34
N LYS A 38 14.07 -2.04 1.38
CA LYS A 38 14.51 -1.80 2.76
C LYS A 38 15.98 -2.11 2.97
N LEU A 39 16.46 -3.27 2.50
CA LEU A 39 17.83 -3.73 2.78
C LEU A 39 18.89 -2.99 1.98
N LYS A 40 18.58 -2.58 0.74
CA LYS A 40 19.56 -1.97 -0.17
C LYS A 40 19.61 -0.44 -0.07
N ASN A 41 19.30 0.13 1.10
CA ASN A 41 19.28 1.60 1.32
C ASN A 41 18.46 2.36 0.26
N LYS A 42 17.24 1.88 -0.05
CA LYS A 42 16.35 2.46 -1.07
C LYS A 42 16.89 2.37 -2.52
N LYS A 43 17.91 1.55 -2.78
CA LYS A 43 18.46 1.27 -4.13
C LYS A 43 17.96 -0.09 -4.62
N VAL A 44 16.80 -0.10 -5.26
CA VAL A 44 16.28 -1.31 -5.95
C VAL A 44 16.57 -1.19 -7.43
N ILE A 45 17.03 -2.29 -8.03
CA ILE A 45 17.03 -2.45 -9.49
C ILE A 45 15.57 -2.69 -9.88
N ILE A 46 14.90 -1.63 -10.27
CA ILE A 46 13.53 -1.66 -10.79
C ILE A 46 13.64 -1.43 -12.28
N GLU A 47 12.83 -2.14 -13.06
CA GLU A 47 12.65 -1.87 -14.49
C GLU A 47 12.41 -0.37 -14.70
N GLU A 48 13.15 0.25 -15.64
CA GLU A 48 13.19 1.71 -15.78
C GLU A 48 11.79 2.32 -15.99
N GLU A 49 10.90 1.61 -16.68
CA GLU A 49 9.53 2.06 -16.95
C GLU A 49 8.65 2.22 -15.68
N PHE A 50 8.90 1.44 -14.63
CA PHE A 50 8.09 1.46 -13.40
C PHE A 50 8.84 2.00 -12.17
N LYS A 51 10.12 2.32 -12.36
CA LYS A 51 11.04 2.76 -11.31
C LYS A 51 10.51 3.91 -10.48
N TYR A 52 9.93 4.92 -11.11
CA TYR A 52 9.40 6.09 -10.41
C TYR A 52 8.20 5.74 -9.53
N VAL A 53 7.22 5.02 -10.09
CA VAL A 53 5.98 4.66 -9.36
C VAL A 53 6.29 3.75 -8.19
N ILE A 54 7.10 2.70 -8.40
CA ILE A 54 7.50 1.77 -7.33
C ILE A 54 8.33 2.49 -6.26
N LYS A 55 9.26 3.37 -6.65
CA LYS A 55 10.06 4.13 -5.70
C LYS A 55 9.19 5.06 -4.85
N THR A 56 8.21 5.74 -5.45
CA THR A 56 7.26 6.60 -4.73
C THR A 56 6.45 5.81 -3.71
N ILE A 57 5.86 4.69 -4.14
CA ILE A 57 5.08 3.76 -3.31
C ILE A 57 5.91 3.27 -2.13
N PHE A 58 7.14 2.78 -2.36
CA PHE A 58 7.98 2.25 -1.28
C PHE A 58 8.59 3.32 -0.40
N SER A 59 8.87 4.53 -0.93
CA SER A 59 9.32 5.66 -0.12
C SER A 59 8.23 6.06 0.87
N PHE A 60 7.00 6.24 0.37
CA PHE A 60 5.83 6.51 1.20
C PHE A 60 5.65 5.42 2.26
N HIS A 61 5.71 4.14 1.86
CA HIS A 61 5.56 3.03 2.79
C HIS A 61 6.63 3.00 3.90
N SER A 62 7.84 3.48 3.58
CA SER A 62 8.96 3.56 4.52
C SER A 62 8.88 4.78 5.44
N GLU A 63 8.40 5.93 4.95
CA GLU A 63 8.53 7.24 5.60
C GLU A 63 7.34 7.57 6.49
N ASP A 64 6.11 7.32 6.01
CA ASP A 64 4.90 7.52 6.82
C ASP A 64 4.84 6.43 7.90
N ASN A 65 4.31 6.76 9.08
CA ASN A 65 4.25 5.85 10.23
C ASN A 65 2.85 5.33 10.53
N ASN A 66 1.82 5.90 9.91
CA ASN A 66 0.42 5.60 10.17
C ASN A 66 -0.34 5.61 8.85
N HIS A 67 -0.25 4.51 8.10
CA HIS A 67 -0.89 4.41 6.80
C HIS A 67 -1.22 2.95 6.44
N ILE A 68 -2.05 2.83 5.41
CA ILE A 68 -2.34 1.59 4.69
C ILE A 68 -2.15 1.84 3.21
N MET A 69 -1.64 0.83 2.53
CA MET A 69 -1.57 0.76 1.09
C MET A 69 -2.21 -0.53 0.64
N ILE A 70 -3.18 -0.43 -0.26
CA ILE A 70 -3.80 -1.56 -0.91
C ILE A 70 -3.22 -1.64 -2.31
N PHE A 71 -2.44 -2.69 -2.57
CA PHE A 71 -2.03 -3.04 -3.91
C PHE A 71 -3.01 -4.07 -4.46
N PHE A 72 -3.71 -3.71 -5.53
CA PHE A 72 -4.59 -4.58 -6.28
C PHE A 72 -3.97 -4.87 -7.65
N SER A 73 -3.85 -6.16 -7.98
CA SER A 73 -3.53 -6.59 -9.33
C SER A 73 -4.83 -6.95 -10.06
N ASN A 74 -4.98 -6.51 -11.30
CA ASN A 74 -6.08 -6.94 -12.17
C ASN A 74 -6.15 -8.47 -12.24
N ASN A 75 -7.36 -9.01 -12.36
CA ASN A 75 -7.70 -10.44 -12.39
C ASN A 75 -7.33 -11.22 -11.12
N LYS A 76 -7.26 -10.54 -9.96
CA LYS A 76 -7.10 -11.19 -8.65
C LYS A 76 -8.36 -11.04 -7.80
N THR A 77 -8.66 -12.10 -7.06
CA THR A 77 -9.74 -12.13 -6.06
C THR A 77 -9.29 -11.59 -4.70
N THR A 78 -7.99 -11.35 -4.54
CA THR A 78 -7.34 -10.84 -3.34
C THR A 78 -6.52 -9.60 -3.64
N CYS A 79 -6.21 -8.81 -2.62
CA CYS A 79 -5.29 -7.67 -2.67
C CYS A 79 -4.25 -7.77 -1.55
N LEU A 80 -3.13 -7.08 -1.73
CA LEU A 80 -2.12 -6.94 -0.70
C LEU A 80 -2.34 -5.65 0.08
N CYS A 81 -2.69 -5.78 1.36
CA CYS A 81 -2.73 -4.69 2.31
C CYS A 81 -1.37 -4.58 3.01
N MET A 82 -0.62 -3.52 2.69
CA MET A 82 0.63 -3.15 3.36
C MET A 82 0.37 -2.01 4.32
N SER A 83 0.58 -2.21 5.62
CA SER A 83 0.34 -1.19 6.63
C SER A 83 1.57 -0.93 7.48
N LYS A 84 1.73 0.32 7.90
CA LYS A 84 2.63 0.71 8.97
C LYS A 84 1.85 1.52 10.00
N TYR A 85 1.99 1.13 11.26
CA TYR A 85 1.34 1.81 12.37
C TYR A 85 2.31 1.90 13.55
N LYS A 86 2.59 3.12 14.01
CA LYS A 86 3.53 3.40 15.11
C LYS A 86 4.88 2.66 14.93
N GLY A 87 5.42 2.71 13.71
CA GLY A 87 6.71 2.12 13.36
C GLY A 87 6.70 0.60 13.13
N ARG A 88 5.56 -0.08 13.29
CA ARG A 88 5.44 -1.53 13.04
C ARG A 88 4.78 -1.79 11.69
N TYR A 89 5.34 -2.75 10.96
CA TYR A 89 4.78 -3.21 9.68
C TYR A 89 3.83 -4.39 9.88
N LEU A 90 2.73 -4.41 9.13
CA LEU A 90 1.90 -5.59 8.93
C LEU A 90 1.46 -5.63 7.47
N ASN A 91 1.80 -6.71 6.78
CA ASN A 91 1.40 -6.94 5.39
C ASN A 91 0.53 -8.20 5.36
N ILE A 92 -0.68 -8.07 4.84
CA ILE A 92 -1.67 -9.14 4.78
C ILE A 92 -2.27 -9.21 3.39
N GLU A 93 -2.47 -10.42 2.88
CA GLU A 93 -3.32 -10.65 1.74
C GLU A 93 -4.77 -10.75 2.23
N MET A 94 -5.68 -10.06 1.56
CA MET A 94 -7.10 -10.02 1.94
C MET A 94 -8.00 -10.13 0.71
N PRO A 95 -9.20 -10.71 0.86
CA PRO A 95 -10.16 -10.78 -0.24
C PRO A 95 -10.59 -9.37 -0.68
N VAL A 96 -10.87 -9.25 -1.96
CA VAL A 96 -11.38 -8.03 -2.60
C VAL A 96 -12.90 -8.11 -2.67
N SER A 97 -13.58 -6.98 -2.51
CA SER A 97 -15.04 -6.92 -2.70
C SER A 97 -15.39 -7.11 -4.18
N ASP A 98 -16.50 -7.78 -4.46
CA ASP A 98 -16.97 -8.06 -5.82
C ASP A 98 -17.03 -6.81 -6.72
N THR A 99 -17.28 -5.62 -6.15
CA THR A 99 -17.31 -4.33 -6.87
C THR A 99 -15.96 -3.88 -7.45
N LEU A 100 -14.85 -4.43 -6.98
CA LEU A 100 -13.50 -4.15 -7.49
C LEU A 100 -13.02 -5.22 -8.47
N MET A 101 -13.73 -6.34 -8.60
CA MET A 101 -13.36 -7.43 -9.51
C MET A 101 -13.54 -7.05 -10.98
N ASP A 102 -14.37 -6.05 -11.27
CA ASP A 102 -14.59 -5.50 -12.61
C ASP A 102 -13.59 -4.39 -13.00
N SER A 103 -12.51 -4.20 -12.22
CA SER A 103 -11.49 -3.20 -12.54
C SER A 103 -10.56 -3.69 -13.66
N ASP A 104 -10.62 -3.04 -14.83
CA ASP A 104 -9.72 -3.28 -15.97
C ASP A 104 -8.24 -2.96 -15.70
N SER A 105 -7.91 -2.41 -14.52
CA SER A 105 -6.56 -1.95 -14.19
C SER A 105 -6.11 -2.34 -12.79
N SER A 106 -4.81 -2.57 -12.65
CA SER A 106 -4.14 -2.65 -11.35
C SER A 106 -4.00 -1.27 -10.74
N PHE A 107 -4.01 -1.19 -9.41
CA PHE A 107 -3.86 0.08 -8.72
C PHE A 107 -3.20 -0.06 -7.34
N VAL A 108 -2.71 1.07 -6.85
CA VAL A 108 -2.35 1.27 -5.45
C VAL A 108 -3.22 2.34 -4.85
N ALA A 109 -3.96 2.00 -3.81
CA ALA A 109 -4.75 2.94 -3.02
C ALA A 109 -4.08 3.18 -1.67
N THR A 110 -3.96 4.45 -1.26
CA THR A 110 -3.37 4.83 0.03
C THR A 110 -4.44 5.34 0.96
N TYR A 111 -4.31 5.00 2.25
CA TYR A 111 -5.16 5.47 3.31
C TYR A 111 -4.29 6.03 4.43
N CYS A 112 -4.53 7.27 4.80
CA CYS A 112 -3.89 7.97 5.90
C CYS A 112 -4.97 8.50 6.86
N PRO A 113 -4.72 8.54 8.17
CA PRO A 113 -5.60 9.23 9.11
C PRO A 113 -5.87 10.64 8.59
N LYS A 114 -7.14 11.05 8.58
CA LYS A 114 -7.45 12.47 8.45
C LYS A 114 -6.75 13.18 9.60
N GLU A 115 -6.06 14.28 9.32
CA GLU A 115 -5.54 15.14 10.38
C GLU A 115 -6.73 15.54 11.25
N THR A 116 -6.84 14.94 12.44
CA THR A 116 -7.68 15.48 13.48
C THR A 116 -7.02 16.79 13.87
N ASN A 117 -7.63 17.91 13.49
CA ASN A 117 -7.38 19.21 14.10
C ASN A 117 -7.81 19.12 15.58
N GLU A 118 -7.13 18.31 16.38
CA GLU A 118 -7.16 18.47 17.82
C GLU A 118 -6.22 19.65 18.10
N PRO A 119 -6.74 20.78 18.62
CA PRO A 119 -5.86 21.84 19.06
C PRO A 119 -4.91 21.23 20.09
N LEU A 120 -3.61 21.44 19.87
CA LEU A 120 -2.58 21.22 20.87
C LEU A 120 -2.97 22.05 22.09
N LEU A 121 -3.66 21.43 23.05
CA LEU A 121 -3.79 21.96 24.39
C LEU A 121 -2.36 21.97 24.96
N LYS A 122 -1.75 23.15 24.85
CA LYS A 122 -0.54 23.53 25.58
C LYS A 122 -0.86 23.69 27.06
#